data_AF-A0A7M3XXC5-F1
#
_entry.id   AF-A0A7M3XXC5-F1
#
_cell.length_a   1.000
_cell.length_b   1.000
_cell.length_c   1.000
_cell.angle_alpha   90.00
_cell.angle_beta   90.00
_cell.angle_gamma   90.00
#
_symmetry.space_group_name_H-M   'P 1'
#
loop_
_entity.id
_entity.type
_entity.pdbx_description
1 polymer ?
#
loop_
_entity_poly.entity_id
_entity_poly.type
_entity_poly.pdbx_seq_one_letter_code
_entity_poly.pdbx_strand_id
1 'polypeptide(L)'
;MDPSDVMVPADVPDELIDTYVENYLNATAGTGLMNLFACDQKIEHLNDDFYGEGIPLSSNDPAHLFEIGDLSYADGTLGVLAGQLGLIAQYARDAPDLPY
;
A
#
# COMPACT_ATOMS: atom_id res chain seq x y z
N MET A 1 2.16 1.64 18.91
CA MET A 1 1.92 3.06 19.19
C MET A 1 0.54 3.16 19.81
N ASP A 2 0.37 3.94 20.86
CA ASP A 2 -0.97 4.17 21.43
C ASP A 2 -1.74 5.10 20.47
N PRO A 3 -3.05 4.90 20.23
CA PRO A 3 -3.86 5.82 19.41
C PRO A 3 -3.73 7.29 19.85
N SER A 4 -3.55 7.55 21.15
CA SER A 4 -3.37 8.91 21.69
C SER A 4 -2.00 9.54 21.37
N ASP A 5 -1.03 8.76 20.89
CA ASP A 5 0.26 9.27 20.42
C ASP A 5 0.19 9.82 18.97
N VAL A 6 -0.91 9.56 18.25
CA VAL A 6 -1.08 10.00 16.86
C VAL A 6 -1.37 11.51 16.83
N MET A 7 -0.49 12.25 16.17
CA MET A 7 -0.64 13.70 15.98
C MET A 7 -1.66 13.97 14.88
N VAL A 8 -2.89 14.33 15.28
CA VAL A 8 -3.97 14.66 14.34
C VAL A 8 -3.82 16.10 13.82
N PRO A 9 -3.66 16.31 12.51
CA PRO A 9 -3.59 17.64 11.90
C PRO A 9 -4.89 18.44 12.05
N ALA A 10 -4.79 19.77 12.07
CA ALA A 10 -5.93 20.67 12.27
C ALA A 10 -6.91 20.75 11.07
N ASP A 11 -6.55 20.17 9.92
CA ASP A 11 -7.40 20.06 8.74
C ASP A 11 -8.21 18.75 8.69
N VAL A 12 -8.02 17.85 9.66
CA VAL A 12 -8.91 16.71 9.88
C VAL A 12 -10.17 17.18 10.62
N PRO A 13 -11.39 17.04 10.05
CA PRO A 13 -12.63 17.37 10.75
C PRO A 13 -12.80 16.55 12.03
N ASP A 14 -13.40 17.15 13.07
CA ASP A 14 -13.60 16.51 14.38
C ASP A 14 -14.32 15.14 14.24
N GLU A 15 -15.29 15.05 13.33
CA GLU A 15 -16.04 13.83 13.05
C GLU A 15 -15.24 12.72 12.34
N LEU A 16 -14.05 13.02 11.81
CA LEU A 16 -13.18 12.08 11.10
C LEU A 16 -11.89 11.74 11.88
N ILE A 17 -11.70 12.26 13.09
CA ILE A 17 -10.51 12.02 13.91
C ILE A 17 -10.27 10.51 14.11
N ASP A 18 -11.29 9.76 14.51
CA ASP A 18 -11.16 8.32 14.77
C ASP A 18 -10.74 7.57 13.50
N THR A 19 -11.36 7.89 12.35
CA THR A 19 -11.01 7.31 11.05
C THR A 19 -9.58 7.66 10.64
N TYR A 20 -9.13 8.89 10.89
CA TYR A 20 -7.75 9.29 10.62
C TYR A 20 -6.76 8.47 11.46
N VAL A 21 -7.01 8.33 12.76
CA VAL A 21 -6.16 7.57 13.68
C VAL A 21 -6.12 6.10 13.28
N GLU A 22 -7.26 5.50 12.95
CA GLU A 22 -7.35 4.12 12.45
C GLU A 22 -6.52 3.93 11.18
N ASN A 23 -6.71 4.80 10.18
CA ASN A 23 -5.94 4.75 8.93
C ASN A 23 -4.45 4.96 9.15
N TYR A 24 -4.04 5.87 10.04
CA TYR A 24 -2.65 6.11 10.38
C TYR A 24 -1.99 4.87 11.00
N LEU A 25 -2.69 4.23 11.95
CA LEU A 25 -2.18 3.03 12.61
C LEU A 25 -2.10 1.86 11.61
N ASN A 26 -3.09 1.68 10.75
CA ASN A 26 -3.06 0.67 9.70
C ASN A 26 -1.90 0.92 8.73
N ALA A 27 -1.76 2.15 8.22
CA ALA A 27 -0.72 2.50 7.24
C ALA A 27 0.72 2.42 7.79
N THR A 28 0.88 2.44 9.11
CA THR A 28 2.19 2.38 9.78
C THR A 28 2.41 1.07 10.54
N ALA A 29 1.52 0.08 10.39
CA ALA A 29 1.50 -1.15 11.18
C ALA A 29 1.62 -0.90 12.70
N GLY A 30 1.05 0.21 13.18
CA GLY A 30 1.09 0.65 14.58
C GLY A 30 2.48 1.06 15.08
N THR A 31 3.48 1.22 14.19
CA THR A 31 4.85 1.60 14.57
C THR A 31 5.08 3.11 14.54
N GLY A 32 4.24 3.85 13.80
CA GLY A 32 4.46 5.26 13.48
C GLY A 32 5.48 5.50 12.35
N LEU A 33 6.05 4.43 11.78
CA LEU A 33 6.91 4.48 10.60
C LEU A 33 6.17 3.89 9.39
N MET A 34 6.36 4.49 8.22
CA MET A 34 5.71 4.03 6.99
C MET A 34 6.64 3.13 6.20
N ASN A 35 6.23 1.87 5.99
CA ASN A 35 6.79 1.01 4.95
C ASN A 35 5.79 0.94 3.79
N LEU A 36 6.11 1.63 2.70
CA LEU A 36 5.25 1.78 1.52
C LEU A 36 5.85 0.97 0.37
N PHE A 37 5.05 0.06 -0.19
CA PHE A 37 5.39 -0.64 -1.43
C PHE A 37 4.80 0.12 -2.62
N ALA A 38 5.67 0.75 -3.40
CA ALA A 38 5.28 1.56 -4.55
C ALA A 38 5.02 0.68 -5.78
N CYS A 39 3.81 0.76 -6.32
CA CYS A 39 3.29 -0.04 -7.43
C CYS A 39 2.71 0.83 -8.55
N ASP A 40 3.08 2.10 -8.59
CA ASP A 40 2.59 3.14 -9.52
C ASP A 40 3.49 3.33 -10.76
N GLN A 41 4.66 2.71 -10.79
CA GLN A 41 5.69 2.88 -11.80
C GLN A 41 5.25 2.48 -13.23
N LYS A 42 4.16 1.71 -13.40
CA LYS A 42 3.66 1.33 -14.75
C LYS A 42 3.22 2.54 -15.59
N ILE A 43 2.78 3.62 -14.94
CA ILE A 43 2.44 4.87 -15.64
C ILE A 43 3.65 5.78 -15.74
N GLU A 44 4.55 5.75 -14.76
CA GLU A 44 5.73 6.62 -14.71
C GLU A 44 6.78 6.22 -15.76
N HIS A 45 7.06 4.92 -15.89
CA HIS A 45 8.13 4.37 -16.72
C HIS A 45 7.63 3.36 -17.77
N LEU A 46 6.33 3.35 -18.05
CA LEU A 46 5.70 2.38 -18.95
C LEU A 46 6.00 0.94 -18.50
N ASN A 47 6.62 0.11 -19.35
CA ASN A 47 6.90 -1.29 -19.04
C ASN A 47 8.37 -1.57 -18.73
N ASP A 48 9.21 -0.54 -18.68
CA ASP A 48 10.66 -0.69 -18.54
C ASP A 48 11.06 -1.30 -17.19
N ASP A 49 10.32 -0.99 -16.13
CA ASP A 49 10.53 -1.57 -14.79
C ASP A 49 9.96 -2.99 -14.63
N PHE A 50 9.18 -3.47 -15.61
CA PHE A 50 8.39 -4.70 -15.50
C PHE A 50 8.78 -5.75 -16.54
N TYR A 51 9.56 -5.39 -17.56
CA TYR A 51 10.01 -6.31 -18.60
C TYR A 51 11.33 -5.86 -19.23
N GLY A 52 12.35 -6.74 -19.19
CA GLY A 52 13.66 -6.44 -19.74
C GLY A 52 14.74 -7.41 -19.26
N GLU A 53 15.99 -7.16 -19.67
CA GLU A 53 17.13 -7.93 -19.19
C GLU A 53 17.32 -7.72 -17.67
N GLY A 54 17.43 -8.82 -16.91
CA GLY A 54 17.60 -8.78 -15.46
C GLY A 54 16.30 -8.63 -14.65
N ILE A 55 15.14 -8.45 -15.31
CA ILE A 55 13.83 -8.38 -14.66
C ILE A 55 13.15 -9.77 -14.73
N PRO A 56 12.70 -10.34 -13.59
CA PRO A 56 11.95 -11.59 -13.60
C PRO A 56 10.71 -11.51 -14.49
N LEU A 57 10.42 -12.56 -15.26
CA LEU A 57 9.25 -12.58 -16.15
C LEU A 57 7.92 -12.42 -15.41
N SER A 58 7.84 -12.82 -14.14
CA SER A 58 6.66 -12.62 -13.29
C SER A 58 6.33 -11.15 -13.08
N SER A 59 7.32 -10.25 -13.09
CA SER A 59 7.12 -8.80 -12.95
C SER A 59 6.29 -8.20 -14.09
N ASN A 60 6.17 -8.88 -15.23
CA ASN A 60 5.36 -8.41 -16.35
C ASN A 60 3.85 -8.67 -16.16
N ASP A 61 3.45 -9.48 -15.18
CA ASP A 61 2.06 -9.66 -14.76
C ASP A 61 1.74 -8.73 -13.57
N PRO A 62 0.82 -7.74 -13.70
CA PRO A 62 0.47 -6.85 -12.60
C PRO A 62 -0.10 -7.56 -11.36
N ALA A 63 -0.65 -8.78 -11.49
CA ALA A 63 -1.08 -9.57 -10.35
C ALA A 63 0.05 -9.83 -9.34
N HIS A 64 1.29 -9.90 -9.83
CA HIS A 64 2.47 -10.16 -9.02
C HIS A 64 2.72 -9.10 -7.95
N LEU A 65 2.29 -7.85 -8.18
CA LEU A 65 2.39 -6.77 -7.20
C LEU A 65 1.50 -7.05 -5.97
N PHE A 66 0.31 -7.60 -6.19
CA PHE A 66 -0.62 -7.96 -5.12
C PHE A 66 -0.16 -9.22 -4.38
N GLU A 67 0.41 -10.20 -5.10
CA GLU A 67 1.03 -11.38 -4.47
C GLU A 67 2.16 -10.99 -3.50
N ILE A 68 3.06 -10.10 -3.91
CA ILE A 68 4.13 -9.59 -3.05
C ILE A 68 3.55 -8.80 -1.88
N GLY A 69 2.53 -7.98 -2.14
CA GLY A 69 1.81 -7.22 -1.12
C GLY A 69 1.26 -8.13 -0.03
N ASP A 70 0.50 -9.16 -0.41
CA ASP A 70 -0.13 -10.10 0.52
C ASP A 70 0.90 -10.84 1.38
N LEU A 71 1.98 -11.33 0.76
CA LEU A 71 3.06 -12.00 1.49
C LEU A 71 3.73 -11.05 2.49
N SER A 72 4.02 -9.82 2.06
CA SER A 72 4.69 -8.82 2.90
C SER A 72 3.79 -8.34 4.05
N TYR A 73 2.49 -8.24 3.80
CA TYR A 73 1.48 -7.92 4.80
C TYR A 73 1.29 -9.05 5.80
N ALA A 74 1.21 -10.30 5.34
CA ALA A 74 1.13 -11.49 6.20
C ALA A 74 2.36 -11.62 7.12
N ASP A 75 3.54 -11.23 6.64
CA ASP A 75 4.78 -11.17 7.44
C ASP A 75 4.83 -9.96 8.40
N GLY A 76 3.82 -9.07 8.37
CA GLY A 76 3.75 -7.87 9.21
C GLY A 76 4.79 -6.81 8.85
N THR A 77 5.33 -6.86 7.63
CA THR A 77 6.39 -5.95 7.18
C THR A 77 5.85 -4.80 6.34
N LEU A 78 4.68 -4.95 5.71
CA LEU A 78 4.06 -3.93 4.87
C LEU A 78 3.13 -3.01 5.65
N GLY A 79 3.24 -1.70 5.41
CA GLY A 79 2.27 -0.70 5.88
C GLY A 79 1.17 -0.45 4.85
N VAL A 80 1.55 -0.08 3.61
CA VAL A 80 0.61 0.15 2.50
C VAL A 80 1.20 -0.24 1.15
N LEU A 81 0.35 -0.69 0.22
CA LEU A 81 0.62 -0.75 -1.20
C LEU A 81 0.08 0.52 -1.86
N ALA A 82 0.94 1.29 -2.54
CA ALA A 82 0.53 2.50 -3.26
C ALA A 82 0.43 2.23 -4.76
N GLY A 83 -0.71 2.52 -5.38
CA GLY A 83 -0.89 2.33 -6.83
C GLY A 83 -2.03 3.20 -7.38
N GLN A 84 -2.17 3.21 -8.70
CA GLN A 84 -3.30 3.94 -9.31
C GLN A 84 -4.62 3.24 -9.02
N LEU A 85 -5.70 4.04 -8.87
CA LEU A 85 -7.04 3.55 -8.62
C LEU A 85 -7.50 2.46 -9.61
N GLY A 86 -7.17 2.58 -10.89
CA GLY A 86 -7.55 1.58 -11.89
C GLY A 86 -6.88 0.22 -11.68
N LEU A 87 -5.61 0.23 -11.29
CA LEU A 87 -4.87 -0.98 -10.94
C LEU A 87 -5.47 -1.62 -9.68
N ILE A 88 -5.62 -0.84 -8.60
CA ILE A 88 -6.20 -1.31 -7.35
C ILE A 88 -7.61 -1.88 -7.58
N ALA A 89 -8.49 -1.15 -8.27
CA ALA A 89 -9.85 -1.58 -8.54
C ALA A 89 -9.95 -2.90 -9.32
N GLN A 90 -8.94 -3.22 -10.14
CA GLN A 90 -8.90 -4.45 -10.92
C GLN A 90 -8.58 -5.69 -10.07
N TYR A 91 -7.81 -5.55 -8.98
CA TYR A 91 -7.30 -6.67 -8.19
C TYR A 91 -7.76 -6.69 -6.72
N ALA A 92 -8.27 -5.57 -6.18
CA ALA A 92 -8.67 -5.45 -4.78
C ALA A 92 -9.73 -6.46 -4.31
N ARG A 93 -10.52 -7.03 -5.23
CA ARG A 93 -11.48 -8.10 -4.87
C ARG A 93 -10.81 -9.43 -4.56
N ASP A 94 -9.64 -9.66 -5.12
CA ASP A 94 -8.85 -10.88 -4.92
C ASP A 94 -7.85 -10.70 -3.77
N ALA A 95 -7.51 -9.46 -3.41
CA ALA A 95 -6.65 -9.09 -2.26
C ALA A 95 -7.35 -8.07 -1.32
N PRO A 96 -8.45 -8.46 -0.63
CA PRO A 96 -9.30 -7.53 0.13
C PRO A 96 -8.69 -7.06 1.46
N ASP A 97 -7.73 -7.81 2.00
CA ASP A 97 -7.10 -7.50 3.28
C ASP A 97 -5.86 -6.60 3.13
N LEU A 98 -5.41 -6.38 1.89
CA LEU A 98 -4.22 -5.59 1.60
C LEU A 98 -4.50 -4.10 1.84
N PRO A 99 -3.64 -3.38 2.58
CA PRO A 99 -3.82 -1.95 2.81
C PRO A 99 -3.38 -1.13 1.59
N TYR A 100 -4.34 -0.47 0.91
CA TYR A 100 -4.11 0.41 -0.25
C TYR A 100 -4.85 1.75 -0.14
#